data_AF-A0A821ARK8-F1
#
_entry.id   AF-A0A821ARK8-F1
#
_cell.length_a   1.000
_cell.length_b   1.000
_cell.length_c   1.000
_cell.angle_alpha   90.00
_cell.angle_beta   90.00
_cell.angle_gamma   90.00
#
_symmetry.space_group_name_H-M   'P 1'
#
loop_
_entity.id
_entity.type
_entity.pdbx_description
1 polymer ?
#
loop_
_entity_poly.entity_id
_entity_poly.type
_entity_poly.pdbx_seq_one_letter_code
_entity_poly.pdbx_strand_id
1 'polypeptide(L)'
;MSSSDEDFRFMGTLDLMNDLQEKSFRLDDDDEDRIVRDVLKLLEDRNDKVQSRGVECLNSLIGKVKERNIKMICDQLCLNICKDIIQLMRISNDCLKSIIKKLTNNISTTKEKIFGRIMTNFIKAVDLENGTTTETILDHITHVANTGSFFAANRGIYPSC
;
A
#
# COMPACT_ATOMS: atom_id res chain seq x y z
N MET A 1 13.83 -0.98 14.79
CA MET A 1 13.42 0.06 13.82
C MET A 1 12.97 1.39 14.46
N SER A 2 12.66 1.46 15.76
CA SER A 2 12.22 2.70 16.43
C SER A 2 13.32 3.45 17.20
N SER A 3 14.59 3.23 16.87
CA SER A 3 15.71 3.92 17.52
C SER A 3 15.75 5.41 17.14
N SER A 4 16.19 6.29 18.04
CA SER A 4 16.46 7.70 17.71
C SER A 4 17.62 7.86 16.72
N ASP A 5 18.52 6.87 16.70
CA ASP A 5 19.71 6.85 15.86
C ASP A 5 19.38 6.28 14.46
N GLU A 6 19.77 7.01 13.42
CA GLU A 6 19.46 6.67 12.04
C GLU A 6 20.19 5.44 11.52
N ASP A 7 21.41 5.17 11.96
CA ASP A 7 22.18 4.00 11.55
C ASP A 7 21.57 2.73 12.15
N PHE A 8 21.14 2.78 13.41
CA PHE A 8 20.41 1.67 14.02
C PHE A 8 19.05 1.42 13.37
N ARG A 9 18.34 2.48 12.95
CA ARG A 9 17.09 2.32 12.17
C ARG A 9 17.37 1.72 10.79
N PHE A 10 18.42 2.17 10.12
CA PHE A 10 18.82 1.68 8.80
C PHE A 10 19.24 0.21 8.86
N MET A 11 20.11 -0.17 9.80
CA MET A 11 20.53 -1.57 9.99
C MET A 11 19.34 -2.46 10.32
N GLY A 12 18.50 -2.08 11.28
CA GLY A 12 17.33 -2.88 11.63
C GLY A 12 16.30 -3.01 10.50
N THR A 13 16.20 -2.00 9.63
CA THR A 13 15.34 -2.07 8.43
C THR A 13 15.96 -2.95 7.36
N LEU A 14 17.28 -2.89 7.19
CA LEU A 14 18.02 -3.70 6.22
C LEU A 14 17.94 -5.19 6.58
N ASP A 15 18.08 -5.54 7.86
CA ASP A 15 17.95 -6.90 8.35
C ASP A 15 16.54 -7.44 8.06
N LEU A 16 15.49 -6.68 8.40
CA LEU A 16 14.11 -7.05 8.09
C LEU A 16 13.87 -7.21 6.58
N MET A 17 14.44 -6.34 5.76
CA MET A 17 14.30 -6.42 4.31
C MET A 17 14.88 -7.73 3.77
N ASN A 18 16.07 -8.10 4.22
CA ASN A 18 16.74 -9.34 3.81
C ASN A 18 15.88 -10.56 4.22
N ASP A 19 15.39 -10.57 5.47
CA ASP A 19 14.49 -11.63 5.95
C ASP A 19 13.21 -11.72 5.11
N LEU A 20 12.58 -10.58 4.78
CA LEU A 20 11.38 -10.55 3.95
C LEU A 20 11.62 -10.99 2.50
N GLN A 21 12.84 -10.89 1.98
CA GLN A 21 13.19 -11.36 0.64
C GLN A 21 13.40 -12.88 0.59
N GLU A 22 13.76 -13.51 1.71
CA GLU A 22 13.96 -14.95 1.79
C GLU A 22 12.66 -15.73 1.56
N LYS A 23 12.65 -16.70 0.63
CA LYS A 23 11.42 -17.44 0.27
C LYS A 23 10.87 -18.29 1.41
N SER A 24 11.73 -18.71 2.34
CA SER A 24 11.38 -19.53 3.50
C SER A 24 10.80 -18.72 4.66
N PHE A 25 10.87 -17.39 4.62
CA PHE A 25 10.39 -16.54 5.70
C PHE A 25 8.87 -16.64 5.83
N ARG A 26 8.43 -16.94 7.06
CA ARG A 26 7.01 -17.09 7.45
C ARG A 26 6.73 -16.18 8.62
N LEU A 27 5.61 -15.46 8.54
CA LEU A 27 5.08 -14.66 9.63
C LEU A 27 4.08 -15.50 10.41
N ASP A 28 4.19 -15.46 11.74
CA ASP A 28 3.07 -15.85 12.60
C ASP A 28 2.07 -14.69 12.69
N ASP A 29 0.87 -14.97 13.18
CA ASP A 29 -0.23 -14.01 13.18
C ASP A 29 0.06 -12.75 14.03
N ASP A 30 0.79 -12.91 15.13
CA ASP A 30 1.11 -11.82 16.06
C ASP A 30 2.23 -10.91 15.51
N ASP A 31 3.25 -11.52 14.90
CA ASP A 31 4.36 -10.82 14.28
C ASP A 31 3.93 -10.14 12.99
N GLU A 32 2.96 -10.69 12.25
CA GLU A 32 2.41 -10.08 11.03
C GLU A 32 1.87 -8.67 11.32
N ASP A 33 1.02 -8.53 12.33
CA ASP A 33 0.42 -7.26 12.72
C ASP A 33 1.46 -6.25 13.24
N ARG A 34 2.47 -6.74 13.97
CA ARG A 34 3.57 -5.90 14.46
C ARG A 34 4.40 -5.37 13.30
N ILE A 35 4.87 -6.27 12.43
CA ILE A 35 5.74 -5.96 11.30
C ILE A 35 5.04 -5.04 10.30
N VAL A 36 3.76 -5.25 10.01
CA VAL A 36 2.97 -4.36 9.14
C VAL A 36 2.95 -2.93 9.70
N ARG A 37 2.64 -2.76 10.98
CA ARG A 37 2.63 -1.42 11.62
C ARG A 37 3.99 -0.76 11.61
N ASP A 38 5.01 -1.56 11.86
CA ASP A 38 6.40 -1.13 11.94
C ASP A 38 6.93 -0.70 10.56
N VAL A 39 6.61 -1.43 9.48
CA VAL A 39 6.94 -1.04 8.09
C VAL A 39 6.18 0.21 7.66
N LEU A 40 4.89 0.34 8.02
CA LEU A 40 4.12 1.55 7.71
C LEU A 40 4.73 2.80 8.36
N LYS A 41 5.27 2.68 9.58
CA LYS A 41 6.00 3.79 10.24
C LYS A 41 7.28 4.18 9.51
N LEU A 42 7.98 3.23 8.88
CA LEU A 42 9.20 3.54 8.10
C LEU A 42 8.91 4.44 6.90
N LEU A 43 7.70 4.35 6.33
CA LEU A 43 7.28 5.26 5.25
C LEU A 43 7.19 6.72 5.72
N GLU A 44 7.05 6.94 7.03
CA GLU A 44 6.99 8.26 7.67
C GLU A 44 8.35 8.66 8.27
N ASP A 45 9.42 7.89 8.04
CA ASP A 45 10.76 8.24 8.52
C ASP A 45 11.28 9.52 7.84
N ARG A 46 12.03 10.32 8.60
CA ARG A 46 12.63 11.56 8.14
C ARG A 46 13.87 11.31 7.27
N ASN A 47 14.52 10.16 7.41
CA ASN A 47 15.68 9.80 6.64
C ASN A 47 15.25 9.08 5.36
N ASP A 48 15.54 9.69 4.20
CA ASP A 48 15.15 9.19 2.88
C ASP A 48 15.68 7.76 2.60
N LYS A 49 16.86 7.39 3.13
CA LYS A 49 17.40 6.04 2.96
C LYS A 49 16.59 5.01 3.74
N VAL A 50 16.23 5.33 4.98
CA VAL A 50 15.37 4.48 5.81
C VAL A 50 13.98 4.37 5.19
N GLN A 51 13.42 5.49 4.71
CA GLN A 51 12.13 5.53 4.04
C GLN A 51 12.11 4.69 2.76
N SER A 52 13.14 4.81 1.91
CA SER A 52 13.29 4.00 0.69
C SER A 52 13.34 2.50 0.99
N ARG A 53 14.06 2.11 2.06
CA ARG A 53 14.07 0.71 2.51
C ARG A 53 12.72 0.26 3.07
N GLY A 54 11.97 1.15 3.73
CA GLY A 54 10.60 0.88 4.13
C GLY A 54 9.68 0.56 2.96
N VAL A 55 9.82 1.28 1.83
CA VAL A 55 9.08 1.00 0.59
C VAL A 55 9.43 -0.38 0.02
N GLU A 56 10.71 -0.77 0.01
CA GLU A 56 11.15 -2.09 -0.42
C GLU A 56 10.60 -3.21 0.49
N CYS A 57 10.62 -3.00 1.81
CA CYS A 57 10.03 -3.93 2.79
C CYS A 57 8.54 -4.11 2.54
N LEU A 58 7.78 -3.03 2.36
CA LEU A 58 6.35 -3.09 2.10
C LEU A 58 6.04 -3.88 0.82
N ASN A 59 6.82 -3.65 -0.23
CA ASN A 59 6.67 -4.36 -1.49
C ASN A 59 6.88 -5.88 -1.33
N SER A 60 7.86 -6.30 -0.52
CA SER A 60 8.09 -7.72 -0.22
C SER A 60 7.00 -8.29 0.69
N LEU A 61 6.50 -7.50 1.63
CA LEU A 61 5.53 -7.92 2.64
C LEU A 61 4.15 -8.27 2.04
N ILE A 62 3.68 -7.53 1.04
CA ILE A 62 2.34 -7.74 0.42
C ILE A 62 2.12 -9.18 -0.08
N GLY A 63 3.18 -9.87 -0.50
CA GLY A 63 3.11 -11.26 -0.97
C GLY A 63 3.13 -12.32 0.14
N LYS A 64 3.31 -11.89 1.39
CA LYS A 64 3.58 -12.75 2.56
C LYS A 64 2.58 -12.60 3.69
N VAL A 65 1.78 -11.54 3.67
CA VAL A 65 0.76 -11.23 4.68
C VAL A 65 -0.63 -11.66 4.22
N LYS A 66 -1.52 -11.87 5.19
CA LYS A 66 -2.91 -12.22 4.95
C LYS A 66 -3.70 -11.02 4.44
N GLU A 67 -4.83 -11.32 3.80
CA GLU A 67 -5.76 -10.32 3.24
C GLU A 67 -6.14 -9.23 4.26
N ARG A 68 -6.30 -9.61 5.54
CA ARG A 68 -6.64 -8.68 6.62
C ARG A 68 -5.63 -7.54 6.71
N ASN A 69 -4.34 -7.87 6.64
CA ASN A 69 -3.26 -6.91 6.77
C ASN A 69 -3.02 -6.14 5.48
N ILE A 70 -3.28 -6.74 4.31
CA ILE A 70 -3.33 -5.98 3.04
C ILE A 70 -4.38 -4.86 3.11
N LYS A 71 -5.58 -5.15 3.65
CA LYS A 71 -6.62 -4.12 3.83
C LYS A 71 -6.16 -3.00 4.74
N MET A 72 -5.53 -3.33 5.87
CA MET A 72 -4.98 -2.34 6.80
C MET A 72 -3.89 -1.47 6.15
N ILE A 73 -3.00 -2.07 5.37
CA ILE A 73 -1.98 -1.35 4.60
C ILE A 73 -2.65 -0.37 3.64
N CYS A 74 -3.61 -0.83 2.84
CA CYS A 74 -4.32 0.04 1.89
C CYS A 74 -5.04 1.20 2.60
N ASP A 75 -5.70 0.94 3.73
CA ASP A 75 -6.37 1.98 4.51
C ASP A 75 -5.36 3.04 5.00
N GLN A 76 -4.21 2.61 5.54
CA GLN A 76 -3.17 3.54 6.02
C GLN A 76 -2.52 4.33 4.88
N LEU A 77 -2.28 3.72 3.73
CA LEU A 77 -1.74 4.41 2.56
C LEU A 77 -2.74 5.46 2.03
N CYS A 78 -4.03 5.15 1.99
CA CYS A 78 -5.05 6.13 1.63
C CYS A 78 -5.05 7.30 2.62
N LEU A 79 -4.99 7.04 3.92
CA LEU A 79 -4.88 8.11 4.93
C LEU A 79 -3.64 8.97 4.72
N ASN A 80 -2.50 8.36 4.38
CA ASN A 80 -1.25 9.07 4.13
C ASN A 80 -1.27 9.91 2.84
N ILE A 81 -2.06 9.53 1.84
CA ILE A 81 -2.31 10.33 0.63
C ILE A 81 -3.15 11.57 0.95
N CYS A 82 -3.99 11.53 1.99
CA CYS A 82 -4.80 12.67 2.44
C CYS A 82 -4.08 13.57 3.45
N LYS A 83 -2.79 13.32 3.72
CA LYS A 83 -1.97 14.21 4.57
C LYS A 83 -1.37 15.30 3.70
N ASP A 84 -1.27 16.53 4.19
CA ASP A 84 -0.62 17.66 3.49
C ASP A 84 0.92 17.56 3.38
N ILE A 85 1.47 16.34 3.38
CA ILE A 85 2.90 16.06 3.29
C ILE A 85 3.19 15.48 1.92
N ILE A 86 3.52 16.33 0.95
CA ILE A 86 3.71 15.98 -0.48
C ILE A 86 4.61 14.74 -0.68
N GLN A 87 5.73 14.64 0.05
CA GLN A 87 6.64 13.49 -0.05
C GLN A 87 5.98 12.18 0.38
N LEU A 88 5.29 12.17 1.52
CA LEU A 88 4.60 11.00 2.06
C LEU A 88 3.41 10.62 1.17
N MET A 89 2.69 11.59 0.62
CA MET A 89 1.62 11.36 -0.35
C MET A 89 2.17 10.63 -1.58
N ARG A 90 3.26 11.14 -2.18
CA ARG A 90 3.89 10.54 -3.37
C ARG A 90 4.32 9.10 -3.13
N ILE A 91 4.99 8.85 -2.01
CA ILE A 91 5.45 7.49 -1.66
C ILE A 91 4.28 6.56 -1.40
N SER A 92 3.26 7.03 -0.68
CA SER A 92 2.09 6.23 -0.36
C SER A 92 1.30 5.85 -1.63
N ASN A 93 1.24 6.79 -2.58
CA ASN A 93 0.66 6.59 -3.90
C ASN A 93 1.43 5.54 -4.72
N ASP A 94 2.76 5.65 -4.80
CA ASP A 94 3.60 4.68 -5.53
C ASP A 94 3.48 3.28 -4.91
N CYS A 95 3.46 3.19 -3.57
CA CYS A 95 3.20 1.95 -2.86
C CYS A 95 1.85 1.38 -3.23
N LEU A 96 0.78 2.17 -3.15
CA LEU A 96 -0.59 1.74 -3.43
C LEU A 96 -0.75 1.22 -4.88
N LYS A 97 -0.15 1.90 -5.86
CA LYS A 97 -0.09 1.44 -7.26
C LYS A 97 0.61 0.09 -7.38
N SER A 98 1.73 -0.10 -6.69
CA SER A 98 2.44 -1.38 -6.65
C SER A 98 1.57 -2.49 -6.04
N ILE A 99 0.85 -2.21 -4.95
CA ILE A 99 -0.09 -3.17 -4.34
C ILE A 99 -1.16 -3.55 -5.34
N ILE A 100 -1.82 -2.58 -5.97
CA ILE A 100 -2.86 -2.80 -6.97
C ILE A 100 -2.34 -3.68 -8.10
N LYS A 101 -1.17 -3.37 -8.67
CA LYS A 101 -0.55 -4.17 -9.73
C LYS A 101 -0.29 -5.61 -9.30
N LYS A 102 0.22 -5.83 -8.08
CA LYS A 102 0.43 -7.18 -7.51
C LYS A 102 -0.88 -7.92 -7.28
N LEU A 103 -1.94 -7.21 -6.88
CA LEU A 103 -3.27 -7.78 -6.72
C LEU A 103 -3.89 -8.15 -8.09
N THR A 104 -3.70 -7.35 -9.13
CA THR A 104 -4.26 -7.62 -10.47
C THR A 104 -3.78 -8.93 -11.09
N ASN A 105 -2.56 -9.36 -10.80
CA ASN A 105 -1.97 -10.58 -11.38
C ASN A 105 -2.61 -11.91 -10.90
N ASN A 106 -3.59 -11.89 -10.00
CA ASN A 106 -4.26 -13.09 -9.48
C ASN A 106 -5.73 -12.78 -9.18
N ILE A 107 -6.67 -13.08 -10.08
CA ILE A 107 -8.07 -12.63 -9.94
C ILE A 107 -8.78 -13.45 -8.84
N SER A 108 -9.27 -12.80 -7.77
CA SER A 108 -10.10 -13.43 -6.73
C SER A 108 -11.16 -12.47 -6.16
N THR A 109 -12.28 -13.01 -5.65
CA THR A 109 -13.41 -12.24 -5.06
C THR A 109 -13.00 -11.37 -3.87
N THR A 110 -11.99 -11.81 -3.13
CA THR A 110 -11.30 -11.05 -2.08
C THR A 110 -10.75 -9.71 -2.58
N LYS A 111 -10.20 -9.66 -3.80
CA LYS A 111 -9.53 -8.46 -4.31
C LYS A 111 -10.50 -7.37 -4.72
N GLU A 112 -11.67 -7.73 -5.22
CA GLU A 112 -12.74 -6.77 -5.51
C GLU A 112 -13.22 -6.04 -4.26
N LYS A 113 -13.25 -6.74 -3.12
CA LYS A 113 -13.56 -6.10 -1.82
C LYS A 113 -12.47 -5.11 -1.41
N ILE A 114 -11.20 -5.41 -1.70
CA ILE A 114 -10.08 -4.48 -1.45
C ILE A 114 -10.20 -3.27 -2.38
N PHE A 115 -10.45 -3.47 -3.67
CA PHE A 115 -10.66 -2.38 -4.63
C PHE A 115 -11.83 -1.49 -4.25
N GLY A 116 -12.99 -2.07 -3.94
CA GLY A 116 -14.16 -1.31 -3.49
C GLY A 116 -13.88 -0.49 -2.23
N ARG A 117 -13.09 -1.04 -1.29
CA ARG A 117 -12.68 -0.32 -0.08
C ARG A 117 -11.74 0.84 -0.37
N ILE A 118 -10.73 0.64 -1.23
CA ILE A 118 -9.83 1.71 -1.68
C ILE A 118 -10.63 2.85 -2.33
N MET A 119 -11.54 2.50 -3.25
CA MET A 119 -12.43 3.48 -3.90
C MET A 119 -13.29 4.22 -2.90
N THR A 120 -13.89 3.53 -1.93
CA THR A 120 -14.70 4.14 -0.88
C THR A 120 -13.89 5.12 -0.03
N ASN A 121 -12.65 4.76 0.33
CA ASN A 121 -11.79 5.63 1.12
C ASN A 121 -11.40 6.90 0.34
N PHE A 122 -11.11 6.78 -0.95
CA PHE A 122 -10.80 7.94 -1.78
C PHE A 122 -12.00 8.84 -2.03
N ILE A 123 -13.19 8.28 -2.27
CA ILE A 123 -14.42 9.09 -2.41
C ILE A 123 -14.67 9.87 -1.11
N LYS A 124 -14.54 9.23 0.05
CA LYS A 124 -14.64 9.91 1.34
C LYS A 124 -13.59 11.01 1.53
N ALA A 125 -12.38 10.81 1.04
CA ALA A 125 -11.33 11.81 1.10
C ALA A 125 -11.65 13.03 0.22
N VAL A 126 -12.17 12.80 -0.98
CA VAL A 126 -12.67 13.87 -1.88
C VAL A 126 -13.78 14.67 -1.22
N ASP A 127 -14.72 14.01 -0.53
CA ASP A 127 -15.83 14.68 0.14
C ASP A 127 -15.39 15.55 1.34
N LEU A 128 -14.18 15.32 1.88
CA LEU A 128 -13.65 16.00 3.07
C LEU A 128 -12.66 17.14 2.74
N GLU A 129 -12.14 17.20 1.52
CA GLU A 129 -11.06 18.13 1.14
C GLU A 129 -11.47 19.12 0.03
N ASN A 130 -10.95 20.35 0.10
CA ASN A 130 -11.11 21.38 -0.92
C ASN A 130 -9.71 21.74 -1.49
N GLY A 131 -9.36 21.34 -2.73
CA GLY A 131 -8.16 21.87 -3.41
C GLY A 131 -7.35 20.91 -4.32
N THR A 132 -6.02 20.99 -4.26
CA THR A 132 -5.08 20.25 -5.12
C THR A 132 -5.05 18.74 -4.82
N THR A 133 -5.39 18.37 -3.59
CA THR A 133 -5.48 16.97 -3.16
C THR A 133 -6.65 16.26 -3.84
N THR A 134 -7.77 16.94 -4.09
CA THR A 134 -8.91 16.39 -4.84
C THR A 134 -8.56 16.00 -6.28
N GLU A 135 -7.77 16.78 -7.01
CA GLU A 135 -7.32 16.41 -8.38
C GLU A 135 -6.45 15.15 -8.35
N THR A 136 -5.52 15.07 -7.39
CA THR A 136 -4.64 13.90 -7.22
C THR A 136 -5.45 12.66 -6.84
N ILE A 137 -6.42 12.81 -5.93
CA ILE A 137 -7.31 11.71 -5.54
C ILE A 137 -8.21 11.28 -6.72
N LEU A 138 -8.72 12.20 -7.54
CA LEU A 138 -9.51 11.89 -8.73
C LEU A 138 -8.71 11.10 -9.79
N ASP A 139 -7.44 11.44 -10.00
CA ASP A 139 -6.52 10.66 -10.84
C ASP A 139 -6.33 9.23 -10.29
N HIS A 140 -6.26 9.07 -8.96
CA HIS A 140 -6.18 7.76 -8.33
C HIS A 140 -7.46 6.96 -8.46
N ILE A 141 -8.61 7.58 -8.23
CA ILE A 141 -9.93 6.98 -8.47
C ILE A 141 -10.01 6.50 -9.93
N THR A 142 -9.56 7.31 -10.89
CA THR A 142 -9.58 6.96 -12.31
C THR A 142 -8.66 5.79 -12.63
N HIS A 143 -7.42 5.79 -12.11
CA HIS A 143 -6.48 4.67 -12.31
C HIS A 143 -6.99 3.36 -11.67
N VAL A 144 -7.51 3.44 -10.44
CA VAL A 144 -8.10 2.29 -9.74
C VAL A 144 -9.35 1.80 -10.46
N ALA A 145 -10.23 2.70 -10.91
CA ALA A 145 -11.43 2.35 -11.67
C ALA A 145 -11.10 1.72 -13.02
N ASN A 146 -10.09 2.21 -13.76
CA ASN A 146 -9.65 1.59 -15.01
C ASN A 146 -9.06 0.20 -14.79
N THR A 147 -8.31 0.02 -13.70
CA THR A 147 -7.84 -1.32 -13.28
C THR A 147 -9.04 -2.20 -12.87
N GLY A 148 -10.03 -1.62 -12.19
CA GLY A 148 -11.33 -2.18 -11.83
C GLY A 148 -12.12 -2.73 -13.03
N SER A 149 -12.30 -1.90 -14.05
CA SER A 149 -13.00 -2.20 -15.29
C SER A 149 -12.30 -3.29 -16.10
N PHE A 150 -10.97 -3.39 -16.03
CA PHE A 150 -10.23 -4.55 -16.55
C PHE A 150 -10.69 -5.86 -15.88
N PHE A 151 -10.98 -5.87 -14.58
CA PHE A 151 -11.56 -7.05 -13.91
C PHE A 151 -12.99 -7.35 -14.35
N ALA A 152 -13.82 -6.33 -14.59
CA ALA A 152 -15.19 -6.51 -15.07
C ALA A 152 -15.23 -7.07 -16.51
N ALA A 153 -14.34 -6.59 -17.38
CA ALA A 153 -14.18 -7.07 -18.75
C ALA A 153 -13.66 -8.52 -18.79
N ASN A 154 -12.66 -8.87 -17.96
CA ASN A 154 -12.13 -10.24 -17.88
C ASN A 154 -13.06 -11.26 -17.21
N ARG A 155 -14.18 -10.82 -16.63
CA ARG A 155 -15.25 -11.70 -16.14
C ARG A 155 -16.28 -12.09 -17.22
N GLY A 156 -16.14 -11.60 -18.46
CA GLY A 156 -17.12 -11.86 -19.51
C GLY A 156 -18.50 -11.26 -19.22
N ILE A 157 -18.58 -10.24 -18.34
CA ILE A 157 -19.84 -9.58 -17.98
C ILE A 157 -20.25 -8.53 -19.02
N TYR A 158 -19.31 -8.08 -19.86
CA TYR A 158 -19.62 -7.29 -21.06
C TYR A 158 -19.25 -8.10 -22.30
N PRO A 159 -20.15 -8.20 -23.30
CA PRO A 159 -19.82 -8.84 -24.56
C PRO A 159 -18.74 -8.01 -25.25
N SER A 160 -17.68 -8.69 -25.70
CA SER A 160 -16.67 -8.11 -26.58
C SER A 160 -17.37 -7.57 -27.81
N CYS A 161 -17.28 -6.25 -28.05
CA CYS A 161 -17.56 -5.69 -29.37
C CYS A 161 -16.48 -6.12 -30.36
#